data_AF-A0A2U8FJQ1-F1
#
_entry.id   AF-A0A2U8FJQ1-F1
#
_cell.length_a   1.000
_cell.length_b   1.000
_cell.length_c   1.000
_cell.angle_alpha   90.00
_cell.angle_beta   90.00
_cell.angle_gamma   90.00
#
_symmetry.space_group_name_H-M   'P 1'
#
loop_
_entity.id
_entity.type
_entity.pdbx_description
1 polymer ?
#
loop_
_entity_poly.entity_id
_entity_poly.type
_entity_poly.pdbx_seq_one_letter_code
_entity_poly.pdbx_strand_id
1 'polypeptide(L)'
;MAKKIYLSQIQTKIDRLQRERKQVLEHLALVESKLDKLQAAIEVMQSEAVTDEYNTELYTYRTYQHRFKGKLRQMVLAEMKVKPNHYFTVNELTELVLIRDKQDPIIQPQHTVSVRGALKHWLNKDVVERIVLKANDVRWRLKA
;
A
#
# COMPACT_ATOMS: atom_id res chain seq x y z
N MET A 1 -52.13 41.97 5.68
CA MET A 1 -50.76 42.24 5.17
C MET A 1 -49.76 41.14 5.56
N ALA A 2 -49.70 40.70 6.83
CA ALA A 2 -48.73 39.69 7.30
C ALA A 2 -48.69 38.38 6.48
N LYS A 3 -49.85 37.82 6.07
CA LYS A 3 -49.92 36.58 5.28
C LYS A 3 -49.16 36.66 3.94
N LYS A 4 -49.15 37.81 3.27
CA LYS A 4 -48.44 38.03 1.99
C LYS A 4 -46.91 38.07 2.19
N ILE A 5 -46.46 38.57 3.34
CA ILE A 5 -45.04 38.64 3.71
C ILE A 5 -44.51 37.23 4.03
N TYR A 6 -45.27 36.42 4.77
CA TYR A 6 -44.86 35.04 5.05
C TYR A 6 -44.77 34.19 3.78
N LEU A 7 -45.72 34.36 2.84
CA LEU A 7 -45.68 33.66 1.56
C LEU A 7 -44.43 34.04 0.74
N SER A 8 -44.05 35.32 0.68
CA SER A 8 -42.84 35.73 -0.05
C SER A 8 -41.55 35.24 0.60
N GLN A 9 -41.48 35.20 1.92
CA GLN A 9 -40.35 34.64 2.67
C GLN A 9 -40.20 33.14 2.41
N ILE A 10 -41.31 32.39 2.44
CA ILE A 10 -41.30 30.96 2.12
C ILE A 10 -40.84 30.73 0.68
N GLN A 11 -41.35 31.50 -0.29
CA GLN A 11 -40.93 31.38 -1.68
C GLN A 11 -39.43 31.65 -1.85
N THR A 12 -38.90 32.70 -1.22
CA THR A 12 -37.47 33.02 -1.28
C THR A 12 -36.61 31.89 -0.73
N LYS A 13 -37.08 31.21 0.33
CA LYS A 13 -36.41 30.05 0.91
C LYS A 13 -36.45 28.84 -0.01
N ILE A 14 -37.58 28.60 -0.70
CA ILE A 14 -37.69 27.56 -1.73
C ILE A 14 -36.70 27.85 -2.87
N ASP A 15 -36.66 29.07 -3.38
CA ASP A 15 -35.77 29.44 -4.50
C ASP A 15 -34.28 29.32 -4.12
N ARG A 16 -33.95 29.62 -2.86
CA ARG A 16 -32.61 29.37 -2.32
C ARG A 16 -32.28 27.87 -2.29
N LEU A 17 -33.16 27.05 -1.73
CA LEU A 17 -32.95 25.60 -1.67
C LEU A 17 -32.88 24.96 -3.06
N GLN A 18 -33.62 25.48 -4.04
CA GLN A 18 -33.53 25.01 -5.43
C GLN A 18 -32.16 25.32 -6.06
N ARG A 19 -31.59 26.49 -5.79
CA ARG A 19 -30.24 26.84 -6.24
C ARG A 19 -29.18 25.98 -5.56
N GLU A 20 -29.29 25.78 -4.24
CA GLU A 20 -28.40 24.89 -3.49
C GLU A 20 -28.49 23.44 -4.03
N ARG A 21 -29.69 22.93 -4.28
CA ARG A 21 -29.90 21.62 -4.91
C ARG A 21 -29.19 21.52 -6.27
N LYS A 22 -29.30 22.55 -7.12
CA LYS A 22 -28.64 22.57 -8.43
C LYS A 22 -27.12 22.46 -8.28
N GLN A 23 -26.53 23.25 -7.39
CA GLN A 23 -25.09 23.23 -7.13
C GLN A 23 -24.62 21.87 -6.60
N VAL A 24 -25.39 21.25 -5.71
CA VAL A 24 -25.07 19.90 -5.18
C VAL A 24 -25.09 18.86 -6.30
N LEU A 25 -26.05 18.91 -7.22
CA LEU A 25 -26.10 17.98 -8.35
C LEU A 25 -24.92 18.16 -9.30
N GLU A 26 -24.51 19.39 -9.58
CA GLU A 26 -23.31 19.68 -10.39
C GLU A 26 -22.03 19.14 -9.74
N HIS A 27 -21.89 19.31 -8.42
CA HIS A 27 -20.76 18.76 -7.69
C HIS A 27 -20.77 17.23 -7.68
N LEU A 28 -21.94 16.61 -7.53
CA LEU A 28 -22.10 15.16 -7.54
C LEU A 28 -21.68 14.57 -8.90
N ALA A 29 -22.13 15.17 -10.00
CA ALA A 29 -21.71 14.78 -11.36
C ALA A 29 -20.19 14.91 -11.57
N LEU A 30 -19.56 15.94 -11.00
CA LEU A 30 -18.11 16.10 -11.05
C LEU A 30 -17.40 14.98 -10.25
N VAL A 31 -17.92 14.60 -9.10
CA VAL A 31 -17.37 13.51 -8.28
C VAL A 31 -17.50 12.18 -9.01
N GLU A 32 -18.65 11.88 -9.60
CA GLU A 32 -18.89 10.67 -10.40
C GLU A 32 -17.88 10.58 -11.57
N SER A 33 -17.73 11.67 -12.35
CA SER A 33 -16.75 11.70 -13.45
C SER A 33 -15.31 11.44 -12.98
N LYS A 34 -14.94 11.90 -11.78
CA LYS A 34 -13.62 11.61 -11.20
C LYS A 34 -13.50 10.16 -10.76
N LEU A 35 -14.54 9.57 -10.18
CA LEU A 35 -14.56 8.16 -9.82
C LEU A 35 -14.41 7.28 -11.06
N ASP A 36 -15.14 7.57 -12.14
CA ASP A 36 -15.05 6.81 -13.39
C ASP A 36 -13.63 6.83 -13.97
N LYS A 37 -12.97 7.99 -13.96
CA LYS A 37 -11.58 8.13 -14.41
C LYS A 37 -10.60 7.32 -13.57
N LEU A 38 -10.80 7.30 -12.25
CA LEU A 38 -9.96 6.51 -11.35
C LEU A 38 -10.20 5.01 -11.54
N GLN A 39 -11.44 4.61 -11.77
CA GLN A 39 -11.79 3.22 -12.06
C GLN A 39 -11.16 2.76 -13.38
N ALA A 40 -11.25 3.56 -14.44
CA ALA A 40 -10.59 3.29 -15.71
C ALA A 40 -9.06 3.23 -15.58
N ALA A 41 -8.46 4.10 -14.76
CA ALA A 41 -7.03 4.03 -14.47
C ALA A 41 -6.64 2.74 -13.73
N ILE A 42 -7.46 2.30 -12.77
CA ILE A 42 -7.28 1.01 -12.09
C ILE A 42 -7.37 -0.14 -13.10
N GLU A 43 -8.34 -0.12 -14.00
CA GLU A 43 -8.48 -1.15 -15.05
C GLU A 43 -7.24 -1.21 -15.95
N VAL A 44 -6.71 -0.06 -16.40
CA VAL A 44 -5.46 -0.01 -17.18
C VAL A 44 -4.26 -0.52 -16.38
N MET A 45 -4.21 -0.26 -15.08
CA MET A 45 -3.13 -0.74 -14.21
C MET A 45 -3.26 -2.23 -13.87
N GLN A 46 -4.48 -2.76 -13.82
CA GLN A 46 -4.79 -4.16 -13.50
C GLN A 46 -4.79 -5.07 -14.72
N SER A 47 -5.17 -4.55 -15.90
CA SER A 47 -4.91 -5.23 -17.16
C SER A 47 -3.41 -5.39 -17.21
N GLU A 48 -2.96 -6.64 -17.01
CA GLU A 48 -1.56 -7.02 -16.90
C GLU A 48 -0.83 -6.56 -18.15
N ALA A 49 -0.37 -5.31 -18.14
CA ALA A 49 0.70 -4.90 -19.00
C ALA A 49 1.89 -5.69 -18.47
N VAL A 50 2.15 -6.79 -19.16
CA VAL A 50 3.44 -7.43 -19.25
C VAL A 50 4.41 -6.31 -19.65
N THR A 51 4.83 -5.47 -18.69
CA THR A 51 5.83 -4.43 -18.94
C THR A 51 7.14 -5.07 -19.40
N ASP A 52 7.26 -6.37 -19.17
CA ASP A 52 8.30 -7.23 -19.72
C ASP A 52 8.27 -7.33 -21.25
N GLU A 53 7.12 -7.21 -21.91
CA GLU A 53 7.02 -7.18 -23.39
C GLU A 53 7.72 -5.96 -23.99
N TYR A 54 7.83 -4.87 -23.23
CA TYR A 54 8.51 -3.64 -23.64
C TYR A 54 9.95 -3.55 -23.13
N ASN A 55 10.45 -4.58 -22.42
CA ASN A 55 11.85 -4.64 -22.03
C ASN A 55 12.71 -4.80 -23.29
N THR A 56 13.75 -3.97 -23.40
CA THR A 56 14.79 -4.13 -24.42
C THR A 56 16.02 -4.78 -23.80
N GLU A 57 16.98 -5.21 -24.63
CA GLU A 57 18.24 -5.78 -24.16
C GLU A 57 19.00 -4.86 -23.19
N LEU A 58 18.82 -3.54 -23.31
CA LEU A 58 19.53 -2.52 -22.54
C LEU A 58 18.68 -1.83 -21.47
N TYR A 59 17.36 -1.99 -21.50
CA TYR A 59 16.45 -1.25 -20.62
C TYR A 59 15.25 -2.09 -20.23
N THR A 60 15.04 -2.24 -18.92
CA THR A 60 13.90 -2.95 -18.33
C THR A 60 12.97 -1.98 -17.63
N TYR A 61 11.70 -1.97 -18.02
CA TYR A 61 10.66 -1.18 -17.37
C TYR A 61 10.35 -1.80 -16.01
N ARG A 62 10.70 -1.08 -14.94
CA ARG A 62 10.38 -1.50 -13.57
C ARG A 62 9.07 -0.89 -13.13
N THR A 63 8.04 -1.71 -12.99
CA THR A 63 6.86 -1.31 -12.23
C THR A 63 7.21 -1.32 -10.75
N TYR A 64 6.99 -0.19 -10.07
CA TYR A 64 7.16 -0.12 -8.62
C TYR A 64 5.98 -0.85 -7.96
N GLN A 65 6.17 -2.14 -7.69
CA GLN A 65 5.19 -2.93 -6.95
C GLN A 65 5.49 -2.85 -5.46
N HIS A 66 4.52 -2.34 -4.70
CA HIS A 66 4.51 -2.45 -3.24
C HIS A 66 4.32 -3.92 -2.85
N ARG A 67 5.43 -4.64 -2.72
CA ARG A 67 5.48 -6.05 -2.33
C ARG A 67 4.94 -6.32 -0.92
N PHE A 68 5.04 -5.30 -0.06
CA PHE A 68 4.44 -5.28 1.26
C PHE A 68 3.54 -4.04 1.34
N LYS A 69 2.32 -4.20 1.86
CA LYS A 69 1.35 -3.13 2.11
C LYS A 69 1.82 -2.23 3.25
N GLY A 70 2.45 -2.83 4.27
CA GLY A 70 2.94 -2.14 5.46
C GLY A 70 4.42 -1.72 5.42
N LYS A 71 4.87 -1.14 6.53
CA LYS A 71 6.27 -0.71 6.73
C LYS A 71 7.17 -1.92 7.02
N LEU A 72 7.67 -2.56 5.96
CA LEU A 72 8.48 -3.78 6.01
C LEU A 72 9.55 -3.79 7.11
N ARG A 73 10.38 -2.73 7.20
CA ARG A 73 11.47 -2.66 8.19
C ARG A 73 10.98 -2.77 9.64
N GLN A 74 9.84 -2.14 9.94
CA GLN A 74 9.25 -2.18 11.28
C GLN A 74 8.62 -3.55 11.55
N MET A 75 7.98 -4.14 10.55
CA MET A 75 7.38 -5.47 10.67
C MET A 75 8.42 -6.56 10.91
N VAL A 76 9.52 -6.57 10.14
CA VAL A 76 10.64 -7.50 10.35
C VAL A 76 11.16 -7.43 11.79
N LEU A 77 11.38 -6.21 12.29
CA LEU A 77 11.89 -6.00 13.65
C LEU A 77 10.86 -6.41 14.72
N ALA A 78 9.57 -6.20 14.46
CA ALA A 78 8.50 -6.65 15.34
C ALA A 78 8.47 -8.19 15.45
N GLU A 79 8.57 -8.90 14.32
CA GLU A 79 8.61 -10.37 14.31
C GLU A 79 9.84 -10.92 15.03
N MET A 80 11.01 -10.34 14.80
CA MET A 80 12.22 -10.76 15.50
C MET A 80 12.13 -10.52 17.02
N LYS A 81 11.45 -9.45 17.45
CA LYS A 81 11.24 -9.14 18.88
C LYS A 81 10.31 -10.14 19.59
N VAL A 82 9.43 -10.82 18.87
CA VAL A 82 8.58 -11.87 19.45
C VAL A 82 9.43 -13.05 19.92
N LYS A 83 10.51 -13.38 19.18
CA LYS A 83 11.45 -14.46 19.52
C LYS A 83 12.90 -13.94 19.46
N PRO A 84 13.36 -13.13 20.44
CA PRO A 84 14.64 -12.42 20.35
C PRO A 84 15.86 -13.36 20.29
N ASN A 85 15.76 -14.54 20.89
CA ASN A 85 16.84 -15.52 20.93
C ASN A 85 16.86 -16.47 19.72
N HIS A 86 15.90 -16.35 18.80
CA HIS A 86 15.75 -17.26 17.67
C HIS A 86 16.57 -16.80 16.46
N TYR A 87 17.19 -17.76 15.78
CA TYR A 87 17.92 -17.52 14.54
C TYR A 87 16.99 -17.76 13.35
N PHE A 88 16.57 -16.67 12.75
CA PHE A 88 15.64 -16.70 11.64
C PHE A 88 16.34 -16.92 10.30
N THR A 89 15.69 -17.67 9.42
CA THR A 89 16.00 -17.63 7.98
C THR A 89 15.27 -16.48 7.29
N VAL A 90 15.74 -16.08 6.10
CA VAL A 90 15.05 -15.04 5.31
C VAL A 90 13.65 -15.50 4.91
N ASN A 91 13.48 -16.77 4.55
CA ASN A 91 12.17 -17.30 4.13
C ASN A 91 11.18 -17.30 5.30
N GLU A 92 11.62 -17.76 6.47
CA GLU A 92 10.83 -17.73 7.70
C GLU A 92 10.37 -16.31 8.05
N LEU A 93 11.27 -15.32 8.03
CA LEU A 93 10.89 -13.93 8.27
C LEU A 93 9.93 -13.39 7.19
N THR A 94 10.11 -13.83 5.94
CA THR A 94 9.25 -13.40 4.84
C THR A 94 7.82 -13.88 5.06
N GLU A 95 7.65 -15.16 5.42
CA GLU A 95 6.35 -15.75 5.74
C GLU A 95 5.68 -15.03 6.92
N LEU A 96 6.40 -14.86 8.03
CA LEU A 96 5.89 -14.17 9.21
C LEU A 96 5.44 -12.73 8.90
N VAL A 97 6.22 -12.01 8.09
CA VAL A 97 5.87 -10.65 7.69
C VAL A 97 4.66 -10.63 6.76
N LEU A 98 4.52 -11.58 5.81
CA LEU A 98 3.34 -11.67 4.94
C LEU A 98 2.07 -11.91 5.76
N ILE A 99 2.14 -12.82 6.74
CA ILE A 99 1.04 -13.09 7.67
C ILE A 99 0.69 -11.83 8.45
N ARG A 100 1.69 -11.15 9.01
CA ARG A 100 1.50 -9.89 9.76
C ARG A 100 0.86 -8.80 8.91
N ASP A 101 1.23 -8.73 7.63
CA ASP A 101 0.75 -7.74 6.66
C ASP A 101 -0.61 -8.10 6.04
N LYS A 102 -1.27 -9.16 6.53
CA LYS A 102 -2.55 -9.68 6.04
C LYS A 102 -2.53 -9.97 4.53
N GLN A 103 -1.45 -10.61 4.11
CA GLN A 103 -1.28 -11.13 2.75
C GLN A 103 -1.24 -12.66 2.77
N ASP A 104 -1.39 -13.27 1.59
CA ASP A 104 -1.21 -14.71 1.42
C ASP A 104 0.26 -15.09 1.69
N PRO A 105 0.56 -16.08 2.55
CA PRO A 105 1.93 -16.49 2.89
C PRO A 105 2.71 -17.17 1.75
N ILE A 106 2.39 -16.90 0.48
CA ILE A 106 3.15 -17.40 -0.67
C ILE A 106 4.41 -16.54 -0.87
N ILE A 107 5.57 -17.15 -0.61
CA ILE A 107 6.87 -16.48 -0.77
C ILE A 107 7.26 -16.41 -2.24
N GLN A 108 7.31 -15.19 -2.79
CA GLN A 108 7.91 -14.92 -4.09
C GLN A 108 9.39 -14.51 -3.92
N PRO A 109 10.26 -14.77 -4.92
CA PRO A 109 11.67 -14.37 -4.88
C PRO A 109 11.87 -12.89 -4.54
N GLN A 110 10.98 -12.04 -5.06
CA GLN A 110 10.91 -10.60 -4.84
C GLN A 110 10.69 -10.22 -3.36
N HIS A 111 9.91 -11.00 -2.61
CA HIS A 111 9.70 -10.80 -1.18
C HIS A 111 11.01 -10.97 -0.42
N THR A 112 11.74 -12.04 -0.71
CA THR A 112 13.03 -12.35 -0.05
C THR A 112 14.09 -11.26 -0.30
N VAL A 113 14.14 -10.67 -1.50
CA VAL A 113 15.03 -9.55 -1.82
C VAL A 113 14.72 -8.34 -0.94
N SER A 114 13.45 -8.04 -0.75
CA SER A 114 13.00 -6.90 0.05
C SER A 114 13.32 -7.11 1.53
N VAL A 115 13.07 -8.31 2.06
CA VAL A 115 13.39 -8.68 3.45
C VAL A 115 14.90 -8.64 3.69
N ARG A 116 15.74 -9.14 2.76
CA ARG A 116 17.20 -8.98 2.83
C ARG A 116 17.62 -7.51 2.88
N GLY A 117 16.97 -6.65 2.09
CA GLY A 117 17.20 -5.21 2.14
C GLY A 117 16.86 -4.60 3.51
N ALA A 118 15.77 -5.03 4.13
CA ALA A 118 15.39 -4.61 5.47
C ALA A 118 16.38 -5.11 6.54
N LEU A 119 16.81 -6.37 6.47
CA LEU A 119 17.81 -6.95 7.36
C LEU A 119 19.18 -6.26 7.23
N LYS A 120 19.62 -5.97 6.00
CA LYS A 120 20.85 -5.20 5.74
C LYS A 120 20.77 -3.81 6.36
N HIS A 121 19.63 -3.14 6.27
CA HIS A 121 19.42 -1.84 6.92
C HIS A 121 19.58 -1.92 8.44
N TRP A 122 19.02 -2.95 9.08
CA TRP A 122 19.14 -3.14 10.53
C TRP A 122 20.52 -3.61 10.96
N LEU A 123 21.22 -4.39 10.13
CA LEU A 123 22.61 -4.80 10.34
C LEU A 123 23.53 -3.57 10.34
N ASN A 124 23.35 -2.67 9.38
CA ASN A 124 24.10 -1.42 9.31
C ASN A 124 23.84 -0.49 10.52
N LYS A 125 22.74 -0.69 11.24
CA LYS A 125 22.40 0.03 12.48
C LYS A 125 22.81 -0.73 13.74
N ASP A 126 23.49 -1.85 13.60
CA ASP A 126 23.93 -2.70 14.71
C ASP A 126 22.78 -3.27 15.57
N VAL A 127 21.58 -3.38 14.99
CA VAL A 127 20.37 -3.88 15.70
C VAL A 127 20.19 -5.39 15.54
N VAL A 128 20.64 -5.95 14.42
CA VAL A 128 20.59 -7.38 14.13
C VAL A 128 21.99 -7.88 13.81
N GLU A 129 22.25 -9.13 14.11
CA GLU A 129 23.47 -9.82 13.74
C GLU A 129 23.20 -10.89 12.67
N ARG A 130 24.24 -11.22 11.92
CA ARG A 130 24.22 -12.16 10.80
C ARG A 130 25.24 -13.26 11.06
N ILE A 131 24.79 -14.51 11.04
CA ILE A 131 25.67 -15.69 11.08
C ILE A 131 25.61 -16.40 9.73
N VAL A 132 26.78 -16.72 9.17
CA VAL A 132 26.91 -17.49 7.93
C VAL A 132 27.42 -18.88 8.31
N LEU A 133 26.54 -19.88 8.24
CA LEU A 133 26.88 -21.27 8.56
C LEU A 133 27.49 -21.98 7.35
N LYS A 134 26.95 -21.72 6.15
CA LYS A 134 27.44 -22.19 4.84
C LYS A 134 27.18 -21.11 3.79
N ALA A 135 27.74 -21.26 2.59
CA ALA A 135 27.56 -20.31 1.48
C ALA A 135 26.08 -19.90 1.25
N ASN A 136 25.14 -20.84 1.43
CA ASN A 136 23.70 -20.62 1.26
C ASN A 136 22.89 -20.65 2.57
N ASP A 137 23.53 -20.84 3.73
CA ASP A 137 22.84 -20.89 5.02
C ASP A 137 23.24 -19.67 5.85
N VAL A 138 22.41 -18.63 5.75
CA VAL A 138 22.57 -17.37 6.45
C VAL A 138 21.40 -17.20 7.42
N ARG A 139 21.73 -17.00 8.69
CA ARG A 139 20.75 -16.77 9.76
C ARG A 139 20.90 -15.39 10.38
N TRP A 140 19.77 -14.88 10.87
CA TRP A 140 19.65 -13.54 11.43
C TRP A 140 19.04 -13.60 12.81
N ARG A 141 19.55 -12.81 13.74
CA ARG A 141 19.00 -12.68 15.10
C ARG A 141 19.05 -11.23 15.54
N LEU A 142 18.19 -10.86 16.49
CA LEU A 142 18.35 -9.57 17.17
C LEU A 142 19.65 -9.59 17.96
N LYS A 143 20.40 -8.50 17.88
CA LYS A 143 21.55 -8.29 18.74
C LYS A 143 21.03 -7.99 20.14
N ALA A 144 21.54 -8.72 21.13
CA ALA A 144 21.21 -8.53 22.54
C ALA A 144 21.84 -7.25 23.09
#